data_AF-A0A218W9N2-F1
#
_entry.id   AF-A0A218W9N2-F1
#
_cell.length_a   1.000
_cell.length_b   1.000
_cell.length_c   1.000
_cell.angle_alpha   90.00
_cell.angle_beta   90.00
_cell.angle_gamma   90.00
#
_symmetry.space_group_name_H-M   'P 1'
#
loop_
_entity.id
_entity.type
_entity.pdbx_description
1 polymer ?
#
loop_
_entity_poly.entity_id
_entity_poly.type
_entity_poly.pdbx_seq_one_letter_code
_entity_poly.pdbx_strand_id
1 'polypeptide(L)'
;MLPEVPFEKFRVGSQFFTLTRRHALVVIRDRSLWKKFKLPCYREDSCYPEEHYFPTLLSMEDPRGLTRYTLTAVNWTGTVNGHPHTYGPREVSPELIQRLRASNHSESYLFARKFSPDCLEPLMKIANKSIFRD
;
A
#
# COMPACT_ATOMS: atom_id res chain seq x y z
N MET A 1 -31.77 -2.22 10.95
CA MET A 1 -30.57 -3.06 11.15
C MET A 1 -29.36 -2.13 11.27
N LEU A 2 -28.48 -2.34 12.24
CA LEU A 2 -27.21 -1.60 12.35
C LEU A 2 -26.17 -2.19 11.37
N PRO A 3 -25.21 -1.38 10.87
CA PRO A 3 -24.16 -1.88 9.99
C PRO A 3 -23.21 -2.82 10.75
N GLU A 4 -22.71 -3.85 10.05
CA GLU A 4 -21.73 -4.81 10.61
C GLU A 4 -20.39 -4.14 10.96
N VAL A 5 -20.07 -3.04 10.27
CA VAL A 5 -18.96 -2.14 10.61
C VAL A 5 -19.54 -0.76 10.87
N PRO A 6 -19.45 -0.23 12.11
CA PRO A 6 -19.75 1.15 12.40
C PRO A 6 -18.86 2.11 11.61
N PHE A 7 -19.37 3.28 11.23
CA PHE A 7 -18.64 4.24 10.39
C PHE A 7 -17.30 4.65 11.01
N GLU A 8 -17.27 4.86 12.32
CA GLU A 8 -16.08 5.21 13.10
C GLU A 8 -15.02 4.10 13.16
N LYS A 9 -15.36 2.86 12.80
CA LYS A 9 -14.44 1.72 12.67
C LYS A 9 -14.05 1.45 11.23
N PHE A 10 -14.73 2.04 10.25
CA PHE A 10 -14.36 1.91 8.85
C PHE A 10 -13.01 2.58 8.60
N ARG A 11 -12.10 1.90 7.90
CA ARG A 11 -10.75 2.40 7.64
C ARG A 11 -10.48 2.45 6.15
N VAL A 12 -9.58 3.36 5.78
CA VAL A 12 -8.93 3.43 4.49
C VAL A 12 -7.43 3.28 4.72
N GLY A 13 -6.75 2.64 3.79
CA GLY A 13 -5.31 2.44 3.83
C GLY A 13 -4.74 2.25 2.42
N SER A 14 -3.46 1.92 2.34
CA SER A 14 -2.81 1.69 1.05
C SER A 14 -3.28 0.37 0.44
N GLN A 15 -3.48 0.38 -0.89
CA GLN A 15 -3.59 -0.82 -1.71
C GLN A 15 -2.36 -1.75 -1.58
N PHE A 16 -1.20 -1.22 -1.20
CA PHE A 16 0.04 -1.97 -1.02
C PHE A 16 0.30 -2.13 0.47
N PHE A 17 0.27 -3.36 0.97
CA PHE A 17 0.48 -3.69 2.37
C PHE A 17 1.25 -5.00 2.51
N THR A 18 1.79 -5.23 3.70
CA THR A 18 2.47 -6.46 4.09
C THR A 18 1.75 -7.10 5.26
N LEU A 19 1.52 -8.40 5.20
CA LEU A 19 0.91 -9.17 6.27
C LEU A 19 1.91 -10.14 6.87
N THR A 20 1.89 -10.23 8.20
CA THR A 20 2.47 -11.38 8.87
C THR A 20 1.62 -12.62 8.60
N ARG A 21 2.20 -13.82 8.71
CA ARG A 21 1.45 -15.08 8.58
C ARG A 21 0.23 -15.13 9.50
N ARG A 22 0.34 -14.61 10.73
CA ARG A 22 -0.77 -14.54 11.69
C ARG A 22 -1.93 -13.69 11.16
N HIS A 23 -1.66 -12.49 10.64
CA HIS A 23 -2.71 -11.63 10.07
C HIS A 23 -3.30 -12.20 8.77
N ALA A 24 -2.49 -12.86 7.94
CA ALA A 24 -2.99 -13.55 6.75
C ALA A 24 -4.03 -14.64 7.10
N LEU A 25 -3.83 -15.38 8.20
CA LEU A 25 -4.81 -16.36 8.68
C LEU A 25 -6.12 -15.71 9.15
N VAL A 26 -6.08 -14.50 9.72
CA VAL A 26 -7.28 -13.73 10.08
C VAL A 26 -8.09 -13.41 8.83
N VAL A 27 -7.44 -12.88 7.80
CA VAL A 27 -8.07 -12.58 6.50
C VAL A 27 -8.69 -13.84 5.88
N ILE A 28 -7.95 -14.95 5.80
CA ILE A 28 -8.44 -16.19 5.17
C ILE A 28 -9.64 -16.77 5.92
N ARG A 29 -9.73 -16.56 7.23
CA ARG A 29 -10.85 -17.04 8.06
C ARG A 29 -12.07 -16.14 8.00
N ASP A 30 -11.89 -14.87 7.64
CA ASP A 30 -13.00 -13.94 7.61
C ASP A 30 -14.06 -14.36 6.59
N ARG A 31 -15.31 -14.36 7.06
CA ARG A 31 -16.51 -14.59 6.27
C ARG A 31 -17.51 -13.46 6.45
N SER A 32 -17.39 -12.67 7.52
CA SER A 32 -18.36 -11.64 7.90
C SER A 32 -18.21 -10.41 7.02
N LEU A 33 -17.00 -9.87 6.90
CA LEU A 33 -16.75 -8.71 6.06
C LEU A 33 -16.57 -9.12 4.60
N TRP A 34 -15.82 -10.20 4.34
CA TRP A 34 -15.55 -10.65 2.97
C TRP A 34 -16.81 -10.93 2.15
N LYS A 35 -17.89 -11.45 2.75
CA LYS A 35 -19.16 -11.70 2.03
C LYS A 35 -19.75 -10.43 1.41
N LYS A 36 -19.42 -9.25 1.95
CA LYS A 36 -19.86 -7.93 1.47
C LYS A 36 -18.85 -7.29 0.54
N PHE A 37 -17.56 -7.33 0.91
CA PHE A 37 -16.49 -6.73 0.10
C PHE A 37 -16.23 -7.45 -1.23
N LYS A 38 -16.63 -8.72 -1.36
CA LYS A 38 -16.55 -9.46 -2.63
C LYS A 38 -17.71 -9.16 -3.60
N LEU A 39 -18.73 -8.42 -3.16
CA LEU A 39 -19.86 -8.09 -4.02
C LEU A 39 -19.45 -7.03 -5.03
N PRO A 40 -20.07 -7.01 -6.22
CA PRO A 40 -19.87 -5.92 -7.17
C PRO A 40 -20.11 -4.57 -6.51
N CYS A 41 -19.24 -3.62 -6.85
CA CYS A 41 -19.38 -2.25 -6.44
C CYS A 41 -20.67 -1.65 -7.02
N TYR A 42 -21.36 -0.81 -6.24
CA TYR A 42 -22.57 -0.13 -6.72
C TYR A 42 -22.26 0.81 -7.89
N ARG A 43 -21.10 1.47 -7.84
CA ARG A 43 -20.49 2.18 -8.97
C ARG A 43 -19.03 1.74 -9.08
N GLU A 44 -18.59 1.47 -10.30
CA GLU A 44 -17.23 0.97 -10.55
C GLU A 44 -16.16 2.00 -10.16
N ASP A 45 -16.46 3.29 -10.26
CA ASP A 45 -15.55 4.40 -10.00
C ASP A 45 -15.47 4.81 -8.51
N SER A 46 -16.23 4.17 -7.62
CA SER A 46 -16.39 4.62 -6.24
C SER A 46 -15.98 3.59 -5.18
N CYS A 47 -15.28 2.53 -5.57
CA CYS A 47 -15.15 1.34 -4.74
C CYS A 47 -13.75 0.73 -4.87
N TYR A 48 -12.99 0.82 -3.79
CA TYR A 48 -11.63 0.31 -3.67
C TYR A 48 -11.57 -0.70 -2.52
N PRO A 49 -12.18 -1.90 -2.68
CA PRO A 49 -12.28 -2.87 -1.60
C PRO A 49 -10.91 -3.24 -1.02
N GLU A 50 -9.86 -3.25 -1.82
CA GLU A 50 -8.48 -3.51 -1.39
C GLU A 50 -7.90 -2.40 -0.51
N GLU A 51 -8.38 -1.16 -0.62
CA GLU A 51 -7.97 -0.04 0.24
C GLU A 51 -8.77 0.04 1.55
N HIS A 52 -9.89 -0.70 1.64
CA HIS A 52 -10.82 -0.62 2.78
C HIS A 52 -10.93 -1.92 3.57
N TYR A 53 -10.95 -3.08 2.91
CA TYR A 53 -11.21 -4.38 3.52
C TYR A 53 -10.16 -4.74 4.57
N PHE A 54 -8.89 -4.79 4.17
CA PHE A 54 -7.80 -5.20 5.06
C PHE A 54 -7.61 -4.22 6.23
N PRO A 55 -7.55 -2.89 6.01
CA PRO A 55 -7.42 -1.94 7.10
C PRO A 55 -8.60 -2.00 8.08
N THR A 56 -9.82 -2.18 7.57
CA THR A 56 -11.01 -2.28 8.42
C THR A 56 -10.99 -3.54 9.26
N LEU A 57 -10.88 -4.72 8.61
CA LEU A 57 -10.85 -6.01 9.30
C LEU A 57 -9.76 -6.05 10.36
N LEU A 58 -8.52 -5.76 9.96
CA LEU A 58 -7.38 -5.94 10.86
C LEU A 58 -7.37 -4.92 12.00
N SER A 59 -7.84 -3.69 11.78
CA SER A 59 -7.92 -2.69 12.86
C SER A 59 -8.97 -3.05 13.93
N MET A 60 -9.99 -3.81 13.56
CA MET A 60 -11.00 -4.33 14.49
C MET A 60 -10.51 -5.58 15.21
N GLU A 61 -9.81 -6.48 14.51
CA GLU A 61 -9.36 -7.77 15.03
C GLU A 61 -8.07 -7.69 15.88
N ASP A 62 -7.08 -6.88 15.47
CA ASP A 62 -5.80 -6.76 16.18
C ASP A 62 -5.25 -5.31 16.19
N PRO A 63 -5.90 -4.37 16.91
CA PRO A 63 -5.53 -2.95 16.88
C PRO A 63 -4.13 -2.62 17.40
N ARG A 64 -3.51 -3.54 18.16
CA ARG A 64 -2.17 -3.41 18.75
C ARG A 64 -1.09 -4.13 17.94
N GLY A 65 -1.45 -5.09 17.09
CA GLY A 65 -0.55 -5.80 16.19
C GLY A 65 -0.24 -5.08 14.87
N LEU A 66 -0.78 -3.87 14.67
CA LEU A 66 -0.65 -3.11 13.43
C LEU A 66 0.32 -1.95 13.55
N THR A 67 1.19 -1.82 12.55
CA THR A 67 2.10 -0.68 12.37
C THR A 67 1.39 0.59 11.93
N ARG A 68 0.23 0.46 11.26
CA ARG A 68 -0.58 1.58 10.70
C ARG A 68 0.15 2.41 9.63
N TYR A 69 1.24 1.88 9.08
CA TYR A 69 1.93 2.40 7.91
C TYR A 69 2.33 1.24 6.98
N THR A 70 2.53 1.54 5.70
CA THR A 70 3.00 0.56 4.70
C THR A 70 4.50 0.66 4.47
N LEU A 71 5.12 -0.40 3.98
CA LEU A 71 6.53 -0.44 3.58
C LEU A 71 6.75 0.05 2.13
N THR A 72 5.72 0.60 1.48
CA THR A 72 5.79 1.13 0.12
C THR A 72 5.80 2.66 0.11
N ALA A 73 6.91 3.26 -0.33
CA ALA A 73 7.01 4.69 -0.60
C ALA A 73 6.14 5.08 -1.80
N VAL A 74 5.32 6.12 -1.63
CA VAL A 74 4.46 6.65 -2.68
C VAL A 74 4.56 8.16 -2.69
N ASN A 75 4.89 8.74 -3.85
CA ASN A 75 4.88 10.17 -4.03
C ASN A 75 3.50 10.64 -4.52
N TRP A 76 2.76 11.33 -3.66
CA TRP A 76 1.44 11.88 -3.96
C TRP A 76 1.46 13.33 -4.47
N THR A 77 2.64 13.95 -4.59
CA THR A 77 2.76 15.30 -5.15
C THR A 77 2.28 15.31 -6.59
N GLY A 78 1.40 16.26 -6.94
CA GLY A 78 0.86 16.39 -8.29
C GLY A 78 -0.09 15.25 -8.68
N THR A 79 -0.76 14.62 -7.70
CA THR A 79 -1.75 13.55 -7.95
C THR A 79 -2.80 13.97 -8.99
N VAL A 80 -3.08 13.07 -9.93
CA VAL A 80 -4.10 13.24 -10.97
C VAL A 80 -5.01 12.03 -10.96
N ASN A 81 -6.32 12.23 -10.83
CA ASN A 81 -7.33 11.16 -10.82
C ASN A 81 -7.02 10.02 -9.83
N GLY A 82 -6.49 10.35 -8.65
CA GLY A 82 -6.15 9.35 -7.64
C GLY A 82 -4.89 8.52 -7.93
N HIS A 83 -4.10 8.91 -8.93
CA HIS A 83 -2.82 8.26 -9.23
C HIS A 83 -1.63 9.05 -8.66
N PRO A 84 -0.68 8.36 -8.01
CA PRO A 84 0.55 9.00 -7.54
C PRO A 84 1.48 9.37 -8.70
N HIS A 85 2.47 10.20 -8.41
CA HIS A 85 3.53 10.57 -9.34
C HIS A 85 4.18 9.32 -9.96
N THR A 86 4.41 9.40 -11.28
CA THR A 86 5.11 8.36 -12.04
C THR A 86 6.50 8.86 -12.39
N TYR A 87 7.51 8.32 -11.72
CA TYR A 87 8.91 8.58 -12.02
C TYR A 87 9.26 8.10 -13.44
N GLY A 88 9.91 8.97 -14.21
CA GLY A 88 10.48 8.64 -15.51
C GLY A 88 11.97 8.30 -15.46
N PRO A 89 12.58 7.80 -16.56
CA PRO A 89 13.98 7.40 -16.61
C PRO A 89 14.97 8.48 -16.18
N ARG A 90 14.65 9.76 -16.46
CA ARG A 90 15.50 10.91 -16.13
C ARG A 90 15.58 11.19 -14.64
N GLU A 91 14.61 10.71 -13.86
CA GLU A 91 14.59 10.86 -12.41
C GLU A 91 15.34 9.73 -11.70
N VAL A 92 15.54 8.59 -12.37
CA VAL A 92 16.22 7.42 -11.80
C VAL A 92 17.68 7.75 -11.51
N SER A 93 18.01 7.72 -10.23
CA SER A 93 19.33 8.09 -9.71
C SER A 93 19.57 7.42 -8.36
N PRO A 94 20.83 7.17 -7.94
CA PRO A 94 21.15 6.71 -6.59
C PRO A 94 20.52 7.58 -5.50
N GLU A 95 20.48 8.89 -5.69
CA GLU A 95 19.91 9.88 -4.77
C GLU A 95 18.38 9.73 -4.67
N LEU A 96 17.70 9.41 -5.77
CA LEU A 96 16.28 9.05 -5.72
C LEU A 96 16.06 7.79 -4.87
N ILE A 97 16.85 6.73 -5.08
CA ILE A 97 16.70 5.47 -4.32
C ILE A 97 16.92 5.69 -2.82
N GLN A 98 17.92 6.48 -2.44
CA GLN A 98 18.19 6.80 -1.05
C GLN A 98 17.03 7.58 -0.41
N ARG A 99 16.47 8.56 -1.12
CA ARG A 99 15.30 9.32 -0.66
C ARG A 99 14.06 8.43 -0.51
N LEU A 100 13.85 7.49 -1.45
CA LEU A 100 12.70 6.58 -1.40
C LEU A 100 12.77 5.58 -0.24
N ARG A 101 13.97 5.24 0.25
CA ARG A 101 14.15 4.39 1.44
C ARG A 101 13.85 5.13 2.74
N ALA A 102 14.01 6.46 2.76
CA ALA A 102 13.81 7.27 3.95
C ALA A 102 12.33 7.26 4.38
N SER A 103 12.11 7.03 5.67
CA SER A 103 10.78 6.91 6.28
C SER A 103 10.76 7.67 7.60
N ASN A 104 9.60 8.25 7.92
CA ASN A 104 9.34 8.87 9.23
C ASN A 104 8.72 7.88 10.22
N HIS A 105 8.62 6.60 9.84
CA HIS A 105 8.12 5.52 10.68
C HIS A 105 9.28 4.71 11.26
N SER A 106 8.98 3.70 12.08
CA SER A 106 9.99 2.86 12.72
C SER A 106 10.87 2.07 11.74
N GLU A 107 10.42 1.89 10.50
CA GLU A 107 11.14 1.13 9.47
C GLU A 107 11.29 1.96 8.19
N SER A 108 12.40 1.75 7.49
CA SER A 108 12.60 2.22 6.12
C SER A 108 11.56 1.63 5.16
N TYR A 109 11.27 2.35 4.08
CA TYR A 109 10.48 1.76 3.00
C TYR A 109 11.31 0.69 2.27
N LEU A 110 10.66 -0.43 1.97
CA LEU A 110 11.27 -1.55 1.24
C LEU A 110 10.87 -1.54 -0.25
N PHE A 111 9.74 -0.91 -0.57
CA PHE A 111 9.20 -0.82 -1.91
C PHE A 111 8.93 0.64 -2.27
N ALA A 112 8.84 0.94 -3.56
CA ALA A 112 8.44 2.26 -4.04
C ALA A 112 7.59 2.16 -5.31
N ARG A 113 6.67 3.11 -5.48
CA ARG A 113 5.90 3.31 -6.72
C ARG A 113 5.62 4.80 -6.95
N LYS A 114 5.37 5.23 -8.18
CA LYS A 114 5.23 4.47 -9.44
C LYS A 114 6.38 4.81 -10.38
N PHE A 115 6.88 3.81 -11.11
CA PHE A 115 7.88 4.00 -12.16
C PHE A 115 7.24 3.69 -13.50
N SER A 116 7.60 4.45 -14.53
CA SER A 116 7.23 4.12 -15.91
C SER A 116 8.02 2.89 -16.41
N PRO A 117 7.50 2.11 -17.38
CA PRO A 117 8.15 0.86 -17.81
C PRO A 117 9.59 1.04 -18.34
N ASP A 118 9.86 2.18 -18.98
CA ASP A 118 11.17 2.59 -19.47
C ASP A 118 12.20 2.89 -18.36
N CYS A 119 11.79 2.92 -17.09
CA CYS A 119 12.73 2.99 -15.96
C CYS A 119 13.49 1.68 -15.72
N LEU A 120 13.08 0.55 -16.31
CA LEU A 120 13.70 -0.75 -16.05
C LEU A 120 15.21 -0.73 -16.29
N GLU A 121 15.65 -0.29 -17.47
CA GLU A 121 17.07 -0.30 -17.81
C GLU A 121 17.91 0.64 -16.92
N PRO A 122 17.51 1.91 -16.66
CA PRO A 122 18.18 2.77 -15.68
C PRO A 122 18.25 2.16 -14.27
N LEU A 123 17.17 1.55 -13.78
CA LEU A 123 17.13 0.91 -12.46
C LEU A 123 18.11 -0.26 -12.40
N MET A 124 18.15 -1.11 -13.43
CA MET A 124 19.09 -2.23 -13.52
C MET A 124 20.54 -1.76 -13.58
N LYS A 125 20.84 -0.64 -14.26
CA LYS A 125 22.19 -0.05 -14.33
C LYS A 125 22.73 0.38 -12.96
N ILE A 126 21.86 0.82 -12.05
CA ILE A 126 22.25 1.25 -10.69
C ILE A 126 22.05 0.17 -9.63
N ALA A 127 21.45 -0.98 -9.96
CA ALA A 127 20.97 -1.96 -8.99
C ALA A 127 22.06 -2.43 -8.01
N ASN A 128 23.20 -2.93 -8.52
CA ASN A 128 24.31 -3.41 -7.69
C ASN A 128 25.03 -2.31 -6.91
N LYS A 129 24.89 -1.05 -7.33
CA LYS A 129 25.59 0.10 -6.71
C LYS A 129 24.73 0.83 -5.68
N SER A 130 23.41 0.74 -5.79
CA SER A 130 22.50 1.63 -5.05
C SER A 130 21.23 0.94 -4.55
N ILE A 131 20.75 -0.12 -5.20
CA ILE A 131 19.52 -0.81 -4.80
C ILE A 131 19.83 -2.00 -3.89
N PHE A 132 20.85 -2.79 -4.22
CA PHE A 132 21.24 -3.99 -3.46
C PHE A 132 22.41 -3.75 -2.50
N ARG A 133 22.77 -2.49 -2.27
CA ARG A 133 23.69 -2.11 -1.21
C ARG A 133 22.86 -1.64 -0.02
N ASP A 134 22.86 -2.43 1.03
CA ASP A 134 22.36 -2.05 2.34
C ASP A 134 23.48 -1.35 3.14
#